data_AF-A0A9D7J742-F1
#
_entry.id   AF-A0A9D7J742-F1
#
_cell.length_a   1.000
_cell.length_b   1.000
_cell.length_c   1.000
_cell.angle_alpha   90.00
_cell.angle_beta   90.00
_cell.angle_gamma   90.00
#
_symmetry.space_group_name_H-M   'P 1'
#
loop_
_entity.id
_entity.type
_entity.pdbx_description
1 polymer ?
#
loop_
_entity_poly.entity_id
_entity_poly.type
_entity_poly.pdbx_seq_one_letter_code
_entity_poly.pdbx_strand_id
1 'polypeptide(L)'
;MAVKKKPANVAADDGLVCIKGFDSELRCRGMQYEVGKTVEHDGPVKICSSGLHAVEYPLDVFGYYPPSGSRFAVVRAHGEIDRKGDGEDTKIAAARLTIEAEIGIPELVTRAIDWIVSRCTTEEGASATGYQGAASATGDQGAASATGDRGAASATGDQGAASATGYQGAASATGDQGAASATGDRGAASATGYQGAASATGDQGAASATGDRGAASATGDLGAASATGYRGAASATGDLGAASATGDRGAASATGDQGAASATGDQGAASATGDRGAASATGDQGAASATGYRGAASATGDQGAASATGDQGAASATGDQGAASATGYRGAASATGDQGAASATGYRGAASATGDLGAASATGYQGAASATGYRGAASATGDQGAASATGDQGAASATGEHSVAVSVGVEGRAMARAGSAIVLCHRADDGSIVHIRAAVAGRDGVKADTWYVLDADGAFVEVDAPEVVA
;
A
#
# COMPACT_ATOMS: atom_id res chain seq x y z
N MET A 1 3.50 24.56 72.08
CA MET A 1 4.55 25.48 71.56
C MET A 1 4.75 25.15 70.09
N ALA A 2 4.65 26.01 69.09
CA ALA A 2 4.43 27.45 69.03
C ALA A 2 3.49 27.74 67.85
N VAL A 3 2.52 28.62 68.07
CA VAL A 3 1.63 29.16 67.05
C VAL A 3 2.47 30.08 66.14
N LYS A 4 2.68 29.69 64.89
CA LYS A 4 3.23 30.61 63.90
C LYS A 4 2.11 31.54 63.43
N LYS A 5 2.21 32.81 63.83
CA LYS A 5 1.35 33.92 63.41
C LYS A 5 1.22 33.97 61.89
N LYS A 6 -0.03 33.97 61.43
CA LYS A 6 -0.43 34.36 60.07
C LYS A 6 0.00 35.83 59.87
N PRO A 7 0.82 36.19 58.87
CA PRO A 7 1.08 37.59 58.58
C PRO A 7 -0.23 38.26 58.14
N ALA A 8 -0.38 39.52 58.55
CA ALA A 8 -1.58 40.31 58.40
C ALA A 8 -2.00 40.45 56.93
N ASN A 9 -3.31 40.27 56.71
CA ASN A 9 -3.98 40.41 55.44
C ASN A 9 -3.98 41.89 55.02
N VAL A 10 -3.13 42.26 54.06
CA VAL A 10 -3.34 43.47 53.25
C VAL A 10 -4.15 43.00 52.05
N ALA A 11 -5.42 43.44 51.96
CA ALA A 11 -6.32 43.03 50.89
C ALA A 11 -5.71 43.38 49.53
N ALA A 12 -5.39 42.35 48.73
CA ALA A 12 -5.02 42.51 47.33
C ALA A 12 -6.31 42.70 46.52
N ASP A 13 -6.35 43.78 45.73
CA ASP A 13 -7.39 44.06 44.76
C ASP A 13 -7.31 43.03 43.62
N ASP A 14 -8.34 42.20 43.42
CA ASP A 14 -8.41 41.08 42.45
C ASP A 14 -8.52 41.58 40.99
N GLY A 15 -7.51 42.31 40.51
CA GLY A 15 -7.45 42.75 39.11
C GLY A 15 -7.19 41.60 38.13
N LEU A 16 -7.64 41.78 36.88
CA LEU A 16 -7.53 40.80 35.79
C LEU A 16 -6.08 40.68 35.30
N VAL A 17 -5.55 39.47 35.22
CA VAL A 17 -4.19 39.21 34.71
C VAL A 17 -4.22 39.19 33.18
N CYS A 18 -3.38 40.01 32.57
CA CYS A 18 -3.28 40.17 31.11
C CYS A 18 -1.82 40.26 30.67
N ILE A 19 -1.61 40.20 29.36
CA ILE A 19 -0.32 40.49 28.72
C ILE A 19 -0.39 41.85 28.02
N LYS A 20 0.66 42.64 28.17
CA LYS A 20 0.85 43.89 27.43
C LYS A 20 2.17 43.89 26.68
N GLY A 21 2.12 44.30 25.41
CA GLY A 21 3.29 44.64 24.62
C GLY A 21 3.61 46.13 24.68
N PHE A 22 4.89 46.44 24.48
CA PHE A 22 5.47 47.78 24.42
C PHE A 22 6.53 47.84 23.33
N ASP A 23 6.96 49.04 22.95
CA ASP A 23 8.19 49.20 22.19
C ASP A 23 9.46 48.86 23.02
N SER A 24 10.64 48.97 22.39
CA SER A 24 11.93 48.69 23.03
C SER A 24 12.22 49.55 24.27
N GLU A 25 11.52 50.68 24.43
CA GLU A 25 11.71 51.64 25.51
C GLU A 25 10.59 51.56 26.58
N LEU A 26 9.76 50.50 26.58
CA LEU A 26 8.57 50.35 27.44
C LEU A 26 7.54 51.47 27.25
N ARG A 27 7.35 51.95 26.01
CA ARG A 27 6.30 52.92 25.69
C ARG A 27 5.17 52.31 24.88
N CYS A 28 3.99 52.91 25.00
CA CYS A 28 2.82 52.61 24.21
C CYS A 28 1.94 53.87 24.09
N ARG A 29 1.55 54.25 22.86
CA ARG A 29 0.69 55.43 22.59
C ARG A 29 1.15 56.73 23.28
N GLY A 30 2.46 56.96 23.31
CA GLY A 30 3.05 58.18 23.90
C GLY A 30 3.16 58.17 25.44
N MET A 31 2.76 57.08 26.11
CA MET A 31 2.94 56.89 27.55
C MET A 31 4.17 56.04 27.85
N GLN A 32 4.90 56.39 28.91
CA GLN A 32 6.00 55.61 29.46
C GLN A 32 5.47 54.68 30.55
N TYR A 33 5.88 53.42 30.50
CA TYR A 33 5.56 52.41 31.50
C TYR A 33 6.82 51.99 32.25
N GLU A 34 6.65 51.52 33.49
CA GLU A 34 7.72 51.04 34.35
C GLU A 34 7.23 49.83 35.14
N VAL A 35 8.06 48.79 35.23
CA VAL A 35 7.76 47.58 36.00
C VAL A 35 7.60 47.95 37.49
N GLY A 36 6.57 47.40 38.12
CA GLY A 36 6.17 47.69 39.50
C GLY A 36 5.29 48.94 39.66
N LYS A 37 4.96 49.66 38.58
CA LYS A 37 4.10 50.86 38.64
C LYS A 37 2.71 50.59 38.09
N THR A 38 1.75 51.36 38.60
CA THR A 38 0.39 51.46 38.06
C THR A 38 0.28 52.71 37.21
N VAL A 39 -0.22 52.54 35.99
CA VAL A 39 -0.57 53.62 35.08
C VAL A 39 -2.09 53.76 35.06
N GLU A 40 -2.58 54.99 35.06
CA GLU A 40 -4.01 55.31 35.03
C GLU A 40 -4.35 56.05 33.72
N HIS A 41 -5.56 55.83 33.22
CA HIS A 41 -6.13 56.53 32.08
C HIS A 41 -7.29 57.40 32.56
N ASP A 42 -7.24 58.68 32.19
CA ASP A 42 -8.30 59.64 32.47
C ASP A 42 -9.37 59.62 31.37
N GLY A 43 -10.62 59.44 31.77
CA GLY A 43 -11.78 59.46 30.88
C GLY A 43 -12.37 58.08 30.57
N PRO A 44 -13.31 57.99 29.63
CA PRO A 44 -14.06 56.76 29.38
C PRO A 44 -13.15 55.64 28.86
N VAL A 45 -13.36 54.43 29.35
CA VAL A 45 -12.69 53.22 28.86
C VAL A 45 -13.53 52.61 27.76
N LYS A 46 -12.98 52.49 26.55
CA LYS A 46 -13.69 51.93 25.40
C LYS A 46 -12.73 51.16 24.52
N ILE A 47 -13.00 49.87 24.33
CA ILE A 47 -12.16 48.96 23.55
C ILE A 47 -11.84 49.55 22.18
N CYS A 48 -10.57 49.45 21.78
CA CYS A 48 -9.99 50.01 20.56
C CYS A 48 -9.99 51.55 20.43
N SER A 49 -10.70 52.29 21.29
CA SER A 49 -10.82 53.75 21.23
C SER A 49 -9.98 54.43 22.31
N SER A 50 -10.22 54.12 23.58
CA SER A 50 -9.62 54.81 24.75
C SER A 50 -9.38 53.84 25.91
N GLY A 51 -8.43 54.15 26.77
CA GLY A 51 -8.00 53.27 27.86
C GLY A 51 -6.66 52.55 27.60
N LEU A 52 -6.21 51.83 28.62
CA LEU A 52 -4.96 51.10 28.63
C LEU A 52 -5.17 49.69 28.09
N HIS A 53 -4.56 49.38 26.94
CA HIS A 53 -4.79 48.11 26.26
C HIS A 53 -3.85 47.00 26.73
N ALA A 54 -4.43 45.80 26.88
CA ALA A 54 -3.77 44.52 27.14
C ALA A 54 -4.59 43.39 26.48
N VAL A 55 -4.11 42.15 26.53
CA VAL A 55 -4.81 40.95 26.03
C VAL A 55 -4.89 39.88 27.11
N GLU A 56 -5.98 39.11 27.16
CA GLU A 56 -6.11 38.01 28.13
C GLU A 56 -5.38 36.74 27.67
N TYR A 57 -5.46 36.40 26.38
CA TYR A 57 -4.69 35.31 25.77
C TYR A 57 -3.29 35.81 25.39
N PRO A 58 -2.22 35.19 25.92
CA PRO A 58 -0.86 35.72 25.79
C PRO A 58 -0.35 35.93 24.35
N LEU A 59 -0.76 35.10 23.39
CA LEU A 59 -0.25 35.20 22.00
C LEU A 59 -0.98 36.24 21.16
N ASP A 60 -2.15 36.73 21.58
CA ASP A 60 -2.85 37.83 20.87
C ASP A 60 -2.03 39.12 20.87
N VAL A 61 -1.07 39.25 21.80
CA VAL A 61 -0.17 40.40 21.84
C VAL A 61 0.64 40.54 20.55
N PHE A 62 0.88 39.43 19.83
CA PHE A 62 1.61 39.43 18.56
C PHE A 62 0.80 39.98 17.38
N GLY A 63 -0.52 40.06 17.51
CA GLY A 63 -1.35 40.83 16.57
C GLY A 63 -1.10 42.34 16.64
N TYR A 64 -0.46 42.82 17.72
CA TYR A 64 -0.25 44.24 17.99
C TYR A 64 1.22 44.66 18.05
N TYR A 65 2.10 43.75 18.48
CA TYR A 65 3.52 44.00 18.68
C TYR A 65 4.34 42.86 18.07
N PRO A 66 5.29 43.14 17.15
CA PRO A 66 6.14 42.09 16.62
C PRO A 66 6.99 41.46 17.74
N PRO A 67 7.25 40.14 17.72
CA PRO A 67 8.12 39.49 18.70
C PRO A 67 9.53 40.10 18.74
N SER A 68 10.02 40.62 17.61
CA SER A 68 11.31 41.31 17.51
C SER A 68 11.16 42.80 17.80
N GLY A 69 12.01 43.35 18.69
CA GLY A 69 12.05 44.78 19.00
C GLY A 69 10.96 45.26 19.97
N SER A 70 10.05 44.40 20.40
CA SER A 70 9.05 44.70 21.42
C SER A 70 9.41 44.09 22.78
N ARG A 71 8.87 44.67 23.84
CA ARG A 71 8.97 44.15 25.21
C ARG A 71 7.58 43.73 25.69
N PHE A 72 7.50 42.72 26.53
CA PHE A 72 6.23 42.14 26.99
C PHE A 72 6.20 42.06 28.51
N ALA A 73 5.06 42.35 29.12
CA ALA A 73 4.89 42.24 30.56
C ALA A 73 3.59 41.54 30.91
N VAL A 74 3.61 40.83 32.04
CA VAL A 74 2.39 40.53 32.78
C VAL A 74 1.91 41.82 33.41
N VAL A 75 0.65 42.13 33.20
CA VAL A 75 -0.01 43.30 33.77
C VAL A 75 -1.26 42.88 34.49
N ARG A 76 -1.60 43.64 35.53
CA ARG A 76 -2.87 43.52 36.22
C ARG A 76 -3.78 44.70 35.85
N ALA A 77 -4.92 44.40 35.26
CA ALA A 77 -5.92 45.38 34.87
C ALA A 77 -6.93 45.61 35.98
N HIS A 78 -7.20 46.89 36.27
CA HIS A 78 -8.10 47.33 37.33
C HIS A 78 -9.06 48.43 36.85
N GLY A 79 -10.13 48.65 37.62
CA GLY A 79 -11.12 49.69 37.36
C GLY A 79 -12.13 49.28 36.29
N GLU A 80 -12.59 50.25 35.50
CA GLU A 80 -13.46 49.99 34.35
C GLU A 80 -12.68 49.20 33.28
N ILE A 81 -13.26 48.10 32.81
CA ILE A 81 -12.67 47.23 31.78
C ILE A 81 -13.71 47.00 30.69
N ASP A 82 -13.34 47.30 29.45
CA ASP A 82 -14.13 47.01 28.26
C ASP A 82 -13.45 45.90 27.43
N ARG A 83 -14.24 44.95 26.93
CA ARG A 83 -13.76 43.72 26.27
C ARG A 83 -14.31 43.59 24.85
N LYS A 84 -13.53 42.99 23.96
CA LYS A 84 -14.00 42.57 22.65
C LYS A 84 -14.88 41.31 22.80
N GLY A 85 -16.10 41.35 22.26
CA GLY A 85 -17.10 40.28 22.42
C GLY A 85 -17.17 39.27 21.28
N ASP A 86 -16.23 39.30 20.33
CA ASP A 86 -16.26 38.47 19.11
C ASP A 86 -15.52 37.13 19.26
N GLY A 87 -14.79 36.90 20.36
CA GLY A 87 -14.15 35.62 20.67
C GLY A 87 -12.90 35.29 19.85
N GLU A 88 -12.57 36.10 18.84
CA GLU A 88 -11.39 35.91 17.97
C GLU A 88 -10.13 36.61 18.50
N ASP A 89 -10.28 37.62 19.35
CA ASP A 89 -9.18 38.43 19.91
C ASP A 89 -9.52 38.89 21.33
N THR A 90 -8.67 38.55 22.28
CA THR A 90 -8.90 38.75 23.72
C THR A 90 -8.47 40.13 24.23
N LYS A 91 -8.40 41.12 23.34
CA LYS A 91 -8.06 42.49 23.69
C LYS A 91 -9.05 43.09 24.69
N ILE A 92 -8.47 43.80 25.66
CA ILE A 92 -9.19 44.63 26.62
C ILE A 92 -8.70 46.08 26.57
N ALA A 93 -9.52 46.99 27.07
CA ALA A 93 -9.11 48.32 27.52
C ALA A 93 -9.45 48.46 29.00
N ALA A 94 -8.53 49.01 29.79
CA ALA A 94 -8.69 49.17 31.24
C ALA A 94 -8.43 50.62 31.68
N ALA A 95 -9.07 51.03 32.78
CA ALA A 95 -8.82 52.33 33.42
C ALA A 95 -7.42 52.38 34.06
N ARG A 96 -6.95 51.27 34.62
CA ARG A 96 -5.62 51.17 35.25
C ARG A 96 -4.91 49.87 34.89
N LEU A 97 -3.61 49.94 34.66
CA LEU A 97 -2.74 48.77 34.50
C LEU A 97 -1.55 48.86 35.46
N THR A 98 -1.38 47.83 36.28
CA THR A 98 -0.16 47.62 37.07
C THR A 98 0.77 46.74 36.28
N ILE A 99 2.00 47.19 35.99
CA ILE A 99 3.00 46.41 35.27
C ILE A 99 3.71 45.51 36.28
N GLU A 100 3.41 44.22 36.32
CA GLU A 100 3.89 43.35 37.39
C GLU A 100 5.33 42.89 37.14
N ALA A 101 5.58 42.30 35.97
CA ALA A 101 6.89 41.78 35.60
C ALA A 101 7.03 41.73 34.08
N GLU A 102 8.23 42.05 33.59
CA GLU A 102 8.59 41.81 32.20
C GLU A 102 8.83 40.31 31.98
N ILE A 103 8.39 39.80 30.84
CA ILE A 103 8.45 38.37 30.47
C ILE A 103 9.03 38.19 29.08
N GLY A 104 9.73 37.08 28.88
CA GLY A 104 10.26 36.67 27.59
C GLY A 104 9.27 35.81 26.77
N ILE A 105 9.64 35.54 25.52
CA ILE A 105 8.88 34.64 24.63
C ILE A 105 8.63 33.25 25.25
N PRO A 106 9.60 32.59 25.92
CA PRO A 106 9.34 31.28 26.52
C PRO A 106 8.21 31.32 27.56
N GLU A 107 8.18 32.37 28.38
CA GLU A 107 7.19 32.55 29.44
C GLU A 107 5.82 32.95 28.89
N LEU A 108 5.77 33.71 27.79
CA LEU A 108 4.55 33.95 27.00
C LEU A 108 3.96 32.64 26.47
N VAL A 109 4.81 31.76 25.91
CA VAL A 109 4.38 30.44 25.41
C VAL A 109 3.85 29.58 26.55
N THR A 110 4.53 29.52 27.69
CA THR A 110 4.05 28.78 28.87
C THR A 110 2.66 29.27 29.30
N ARG A 111 2.46 30.59 29.43
CA ARG A 111 1.14 31.12 29.82
C ARG A 111 0.07 30.88 28.75
N ALA A 112 0.44 30.86 27.48
CA ALA A 112 -0.50 30.54 26.41
C ALA A 112 -0.99 29.10 26.54
N ILE A 113 -0.08 28.17 26.84
CA ILE A 113 -0.40 26.77 27.13
C ILE A 113 -1.33 26.70 28.35
N ASP A 114 -0.98 27.35 29.47
CA ASP A 114 -1.80 27.36 30.69
C ASP A 114 -3.21 27.93 30.45
N TRP A 115 -3.31 29.02 29.67
CA TRP A 115 -4.59 29.65 29.33
C TRP A 115 -5.48 28.71 28.49
N ILE A 116 -4.90 28.00 27.51
CA ILE A 116 -5.60 26.98 26.71
C ILE A 116 -6.03 25.81 27.60
N VAL A 117 -5.09 25.23 28.36
CA VAL A 117 -5.34 24.07 29.24
C VAL A 117 -6.43 24.38 30.26
N SER A 118 -6.44 25.57 30.85
CA SER A 118 -7.48 26.00 31.81
C SER A 118 -8.90 26.05 31.22
N ARG A 119 -9.03 26.12 29.89
CA ARG A 119 -10.30 26.16 29.16
C ARG A 119 -10.65 24.83 28.49
N CYS A 120 -9.72 23.88 28.48
CA CYS A 120 -10.01 22.51 28.10
C CYS A 120 -10.84 21.83 29.20
N THR A 121 -11.90 21.12 28.80
CA THR A 121 -12.53 20.13 29.67
C THR A 121 -11.60 18.94 29.79
N THR A 122 -10.84 18.89 30.89
CA THR A 122 -10.06 17.70 31.24
C THR A 122 -11.02 16.74 31.93
N GLU A 123 -11.49 15.71 31.24
CA GLU A 123 -12.09 14.57 31.93
C GLU A 123 -10.94 13.79 32.60
N GLU A 124 -11.04 13.50 33.90
CA GLU A 124 -10.15 12.54 34.56
C GLU A 124 -10.44 11.14 34.01
N GLY A 125 -9.96 10.87 32.80
CA GLY A 125 -9.87 9.52 32.27
C GLY A 125 -8.81 8.75 33.05
N ALA A 126 -9.14 7.52 33.47
CA ALA A 126 -8.17 6.59 34.01
C ALA A 126 -6.98 6.46 33.05
N SER A 127 -5.74 6.63 33.52
CA SER A 127 -4.57 6.27 32.72
C SER A 127 -4.62 4.77 32.44
N ALA A 128 -4.80 4.37 31.17
CA ALA A 128 -4.83 2.97 30.73
C ALA A 128 -3.41 2.36 30.66
N THR A 129 -2.69 2.48 31.78
CA THR A 129 -1.31 2.01 31.99
C THR A 129 -1.32 0.87 33.01
N GLY A 130 -0.63 -0.24 32.72
CA GLY A 130 -0.52 -1.41 33.61
C GLY A 130 -0.57 -2.73 32.83
N TYR A 131 -0.41 -3.88 33.48
CA TYR A 131 -0.38 -5.20 32.81
C TYR A 131 -1.57 -5.44 31.84
N GLN A 132 -2.73 -4.86 32.14
CA GLN A 132 -3.96 -4.92 31.33
C GLN A 132 -4.56 -3.51 31.14
N GLY A 133 -3.82 -2.61 30.51
CA GLY A 133 -4.34 -1.29 30.16
C GLY A 133 -5.47 -1.39 29.10
N ALA A 134 -6.61 -0.73 29.35
CA ALA A 134 -7.71 -0.64 28.38
C ALA A 134 -8.17 0.82 28.25
N ALA A 135 -8.27 1.33 27.02
CA ALA A 135 -8.73 2.68 26.71
C ALA A 135 -9.84 2.66 25.67
N SER A 136 -10.85 3.52 25.87
CA SER A 136 -11.91 3.75 24.89
C SER A 136 -12.19 5.23 24.71
N ALA A 137 -12.37 5.68 23.47
CA ALA A 137 -12.79 7.04 23.15
C ALA A 137 -13.93 7.03 22.13
N THR A 138 -14.90 7.91 22.31
CA THR A 138 -16.09 8.07 21.45
C THR A 138 -16.26 9.55 21.09
N GLY A 139 -17.13 9.84 20.11
CA GLY A 139 -17.36 11.19 19.57
C GLY A 139 -16.61 11.42 18.26
N ASP A 140 -16.96 12.47 17.52
CA ASP A 140 -16.54 12.68 16.11
C ASP A 140 -15.03 12.55 15.87
N GLN A 141 -14.20 12.84 16.87
CA GLN A 141 -12.73 12.67 16.85
C GLN A 141 -12.21 11.85 18.04
N GLY A 142 -12.86 10.71 18.34
CA GLY A 142 -12.41 9.82 19.42
C GLY A 142 -10.98 9.32 19.20
N ALA A 143 -10.10 9.50 20.20
CA ALA A 143 -8.73 9.00 20.19
C ALA A 143 -8.43 8.17 21.46
N ALA A 144 -8.03 6.90 21.30
CA ALA A 144 -7.75 5.99 22.41
C ALA A 144 -6.32 5.43 22.33
N SER A 145 -5.62 5.40 23.47
CA SER A 145 -4.29 4.81 23.59
C SER A 145 -4.17 3.94 24.84
N ALA A 146 -3.69 2.70 24.68
CA ALA A 146 -3.49 1.76 25.78
C ALA A 146 -2.10 1.13 25.75
N THR A 147 -1.49 0.98 26.92
CA THR A 147 -0.12 0.45 27.07
C THR A 147 -0.05 -0.65 28.14
N GLY A 148 0.95 -1.52 28.04
CA GLY A 148 1.22 -2.65 28.94
C GLY A 148 1.02 -4.00 28.28
N ASP A 149 1.42 -5.11 28.93
CA ASP A 149 1.52 -6.45 28.31
C ASP A 149 0.29 -6.86 27.48
N ARG A 150 -0.92 -6.46 27.89
CA ARG A 150 -2.17 -6.63 27.15
C ARG A 150 -2.92 -5.32 26.91
N GLY A 151 -2.24 -4.31 26.38
CA GLY A 151 -2.86 -3.03 26.02
C GLY A 151 -3.99 -3.22 25.00
N ALA A 152 -5.18 -2.67 25.28
CA ALA A 152 -6.34 -2.70 24.39
C ALA A 152 -6.93 -1.30 24.18
N ALA A 153 -6.96 -0.81 22.94
CA ALA A 153 -7.48 0.51 22.60
C ALA A 153 -8.65 0.43 21.60
N SER A 154 -9.72 1.17 21.86
CA SER A 154 -10.89 1.26 20.98
C SER A 154 -11.30 2.72 20.76
N ALA A 155 -11.45 3.14 19.50
CA ALA A 155 -11.89 4.49 19.16
C ALA A 155 -13.04 4.46 18.14
N THR A 156 -14.11 5.21 18.42
CA THR A 156 -15.25 5.36 17.52
C THR A 156 -15.57 6.83 17.23
N GLY A 157 -16.16 7.11 16.07
CA GLY A 157 -16.51 8.45 15.58
C GLY A 157 -16.00 8.66 14.15
N ASP A 158 -16.42 9.73 13.47
CA ASP A 158 -16.04 9.99 12.06
C ASP A 158 -14.52 9.87 11.81
N GLN A 159 -13.71 10.30 12.79
CA GLN A 159 -12.25 10.18 12.79
C GLN A 159 -11.72 9.41 14.01
N GLY A 160 -12.19 8.19 14.21
CA GLY A 160 -11.69 7.31 15.28
C GLY A 160 -10.21 6.92 15.11
N ALA A 161 -9.37 7.13 16.13
CA ALA A 161 -7.95 6.72 16.14
C ALA A 161 -7.60 5.87 17.38
N ALA A 162 -7.12 4.65 17.18
CA ALA A 162 -6.78 3.72 18.26
C ALA A 162 -5.31 3.25 18.18
N SER A 163 -4.60 3.28 19.31
CA SER A 163 -3.21 2.81 19.42
C SER A 163 -3.03 1.90 20.63
N ALA A 164 -2.48 0.70 20.43
CA ALA A 164 -2.22 -0.25 21.50
C ALA A 164 -0.80 -0.81 21.43
N THR A 165 -0.08 -0.80 22.56
CA THR A 165 1.29 -1.32 22.65
C THR A 165 1.42 -2.34 23.79
N GLY A 166 2.20 -3.40 23.57
CA GLY A 166 2.54 -4.43 24.56
C GLY A 166 2.60 -5.82 23.92
N TYR A 167 3.02 -6.84 24.67
CA TYR A 167 3.16 -8.21 24.16
C TYR A 167 1.93 -8.70 23.34
N GLN A 168 0.72 -8.32 23.78
CA GLN A 168 -0.56 -8.54 23.10
C GLN A 168 -1.32 -7.21 22.92
N GLY A 169 -0.73 -6.25 22.20
CA GLY A 169 -1.41 -5.01 21.84
C GLY A 169 -2.59 -5.26 20.89
N ALA A 170 -3.78 -4.74 21.22
CA ALA A 170 -4.97 -4.82 20.37
C ALA A 170 -5.60 -3.44 20.14
N ALA A 171 -5.70 -3.00 18.88
CA ALA A 171 -6.28 -1.70 18.52
C ALA A 171 -7.46 -1.86 17.57
N SER A 172 -8.56 -1.15 17.84
CA SER A 172 -9.76 -1.13 17.00
C SER A 172 -10.22 0.31 16.76
N ALA A 173 -10.37 0.71 15.51
CA ALA A 173 -10.90 2.01 15.13
C ALA A 173 -12.10 1.88 14.17
N THR A 174 -13.16 2.64 14.42
CA THR A 174 -14.36 2.67 13.57
C THR A 174 -14.79 4.10 13.29
N GLY A 175 -15.03 4.43 12.03
CA GLY A 175 -15.33 5.79 11.57
C GLY A 175 -15.07 5.95 10.08
N ASP A 176 -15.57 7.00 9.43
CA ASP A 176 -15.26 7.30 8.03
C ASP A 176 -13.74 7.27 7.74
N GLN A 177 -12.93 7.73 8.70
CA GLN A 177 -11.47 7.69 8.70
C GLN A 177 -10.90 6.91 9.90
N GLY A 178 -11.42 5.71 10.17
CA GLY A 178 -10.89 4.86 11.24
C GLY A 178 -9.41 4.49 11.04
N ALA A 179 -8.56 4.77 12.03
CA ALA A 179 -7.14 4.42 12.02
C ALA A 179 -6.72 3.60 13.26
N ALA A 180 -6.21 2.39 13.06
CA ALA A 180 -5.79 1.49 14.14
C ALA A 180 -4.31 1.09 14.02
N SER A 181 -3.56 1.18 15.12
CA SER A 181 -2.16 0.77 15.21
C SER A 181 -1.92 -0.13 16.42
N ALA A 182 -1.33 -1.31 16.21
CA ALA A 182 -0.99 -2.24 17.28
C ALA A 182 0.48 -2.69 17.20
N THR A 183 1.19 -2.66 18.33
CA THR A 183 2.60 -3.06 18.40
C THR A 183 2.88 -4.04 19.54
N GLY A 184 3.69 -5.06 19.25
CA GLY A 184 4.24 -6.08 20.15
C GLY A 184 4.09 -7.48 19.58
N ASP A 185 4.64 -8.50 20.23
CA ASP A 185 4.80 -9.86 19.69
C ASP A 185 3.53 -10.45 19.05
N ARG A 186 2.34 -10.08 19.55
CA ARG A 186 1.04 -10.40 18.95
C ARG A 186 0.16 -9.16 18.72
N GLY A 187 0.72 -8.13 18.08
CA GLY A 187 -0.01 -6.93 17.71
C GLY A 187 -1.18 -7.25 16.77
N ALA A 188 -2.40 -6.81 17.12
CA ALA A 188 -3.59 -6.96 16.31
C ALA A 188 -4.29 -5.61 16.08
N ALA A 189 -4.42 -5.19 14.82
CA ALA A 189 -5.05 -3.91 14.45
C ALA A 189 -6.25 -4.14 13.52
N SER A 190 -7.37 -3.48 13.83
CA SER A 190 -8.60 -3.51 13.01
C SER A 190 -9.12 -2.10 12.77
N ALA A 191 -9.36 -1.74 11.51
CA ALA A 191 -9.93 -0.46 11.13
C ALA A 191 -11.11 -0.63 10.19
N THR A 192 -12.25 -0.02 10.51
CA THR A 192 -13.46 -0.04 9.68
C THR A 192 -13.89 1.39 9.34
N GLY A 193 -14.14 1.67 8.06
CA GLY A 193 -14.42 3.02 7.58
C GLY A 193 -14.24 3.21 6.09
N TYR A 194 -14.82 4.26 5.50
CA TYR A 194 -14.57 4.62 4.09
C TYR A 194 -13.07 4.64 3.75
N GLN A 195 -12.24 5.11 4.68
CA GLN A 195 -10.77 5.09 4.65
C GLN A 195 -10.19 4.34 5.86
N GLY A 196 -10.67 3.13 6.15
CA GLY A 196 -10.11 2.31 7.23
C GLY A 196 -8.62 1.99 7.00
N ALA A 197 -7.76 2.33 7.96
CA ALA A 197 -6.32 2.06 7.92
C ALA A 197 -5.86 1.28 9.15
N ALA A 198 -5.31 0.07 8.96
CA ALA A 198 -4.84 -0.79 10.04
C ALA A 198 -3.34 -1.13 9.88
N SER A 199 -2.57 -0.98 10.95
CA SER A 199 -1.15 -1.32 11.00
C SER A 199 -0.83 -2.18 12.22
N ALA A 200 -0.20 -3.33 12.02
CA ALA A 200 0.22 -4.23 13.09
C ALA A 200 1.71 -4.59 12.96
N THR A 201 2.45 -4.53 14.07
CA THR A 201 3.89 -4.83 14.11
C THR A 201 4.25 -5.75 15.27
N GLY A 202 5.03 -6.78 14.99
CA GLY A 202 5.59 -7.77 15.92
C GLY A 202 5.53 -9.19 15.35
N ASP A 203 6.15 -10.17 16.00
CA ASP A 203 6.34 -11.54 15.48
C ASP A 203 5.09 -12.16 14.85
N GLN A 204 3.89 -11.87 15.39
CA GLN A 204 2.59 -12.30 14.88
C GLN A 204 1.66 -11.10 14.58
N GLY A 205 2.19 -10.07 13.93
CA GLY A 205 1.43 -8.89 13.53
C GLY A 205 0.25 -9.25 12.62
N ALA A 206 -0.97 -8.87 13.01
CA ALA A 206 -2.19 -9.09 12.23
C ALA A 206 -2.95 -7.77 12.01
N ALA A 207 -3.15 -7.38 10.75
CA ALA A 207 -3.85 -6.16 10.37
C ALA A 207 -5.08 -6.45 9.48
N SER A 208 -6.21 -5.84 9.81
CA SER A 208 -7.44 -5.93 9.03
C SER A 208 -8.04 -4.55 8.78
N ALA A 209 -8.32 -4.22 7.52
CA ALA A 209 -8.96 -2.97 7.14
C ALA A 209 -10.18 -3.19 6.25
N THR A 210 -11.31 -2.58 6.58
CA THR A 210 -12.57 -2.69 5.82
C THR A 210 -13.13 -1.32 5.43
N GLY A 211 -13.46 -1.17 4.15
CA GLY A 211 -14.21 -0.07 3.54
C GLY A 211 -13.63 0.37 2.21
N ASP A 212 -14.26 1.34 1.52
CA ASP A 212 -13.97 1.67 0.12
C ASP A 212 -12.49 1.84 -0.23
N ARG A 213 -11.68 2.36 0.69
CA ARG A 213 -10.22 2.46 0.58
C ARG A 213 -9.48 1.81 1.76
N GLY A 214 -9.93 0.62 2.16
CA GLY A 214 -9.31 -0.15 3.24
C GLY A 214 -7.83 -0.43 2.96
N ALA A 215 -6.95 -0.08 3.89
CA ALA A 215 -5.52 -0.30 3.82
C ALA A 215 -5.00 -1.06 5.05
N ALA A 216 -4.44 -2.25 4.85
CA ALA A 216 -3.90 -3.08 5.92
C ALA A 216 -2.41 -3.35 5.73
N SER A 217 -1.61 -3.15 6.78
CA SER A 217 -0.17 -3.42 6.80
C SER A 217 0.22 -4.25 8.02
N ALA A 218 0.89 -5.38 7.80
CA ALA A 218 1.39 -6.23 8.87
C ALA A 218 2.90 -6.49 8.72
N THR A 219 3.65 -6.40 9.81
CA THR A 219 5.10 -6.62 9.83
C THR A 219 5.53 -7.50 10.99
N GLY A 220 6.30 -8.55 10.69
CA GLY A 220 6.91 -9.50 11.63
C GLY A 220 6.90 -10.93 11.08
N ASP A 221 7.56 -11.87 11.75
CA ASP A 221 7.82 -13.23 11.26
C ASP A 221 6.59 -13.94 10.66
N LEU A 222 5.41 -13.74 11.24
CA LEU A 222 4.11 -14.27 10.79
C LEU A 222 3.13 -13.14 10.43
N GLY A 223 3.62 -12.10 9.74
CA GLY A 223 2.81 -10.95 9.34
C GLY A 223 1.63 -11.33 8.45
N ALA A 224 0.41 -10.96 8.88
CA ALA A 224 -0.82 -11.23 8.14
C ALA A 224 -1.64 -9.95 7.93
N ALA A 225 -1.91 -9.59 6.66
CA ALA A 225 -2.67 -8.40 6.29
C ALA A 225 -3.89 -8.75 5.44
N SER A 226 -5.06 -8.20 5.78
CA SER A 226 -6.30 -8.35 5.01
C SER A 226 -6.97 -7.01 4.78
N ALA A 227 -7.31 -6.70 3.52
CA ALA A 227 -8.02 -5.48 3.16
C ALA A 227 -9.25 -5.78 2.29
N THR A 228 -10.40 -5.21 2.66
CA THR A 228 -11.67 -5.41 1.95
C THR A 228 -12.29 -4.07 1.58
N GLY A 229 -12.65 -3.90 0.30
CA GLY A 229 -13.41 -2.76 -0.23
C GLY A 229 -12.98 -2.38 -1.64
N TYR A 230 -13.66 -1.40 -2.26
CA TYR A 230 -13.49 -1.04 -3.68
C TYR A 230 -12.02 -0.88 -4.13
N ARG A 231 -11.16 -0.30 -3.29
CA ARG A 231 -9.70 -0.21 -3.46
C ARG A 231 -8.96 -0.80 -2.25
N GLY A 232 -9.29 -2.03 -1.87
CA GLY A 232 -8.60 -2.74 -0.79
C GLY A 232 -7.12 -2.93 -1.10
N ALA A 233 -6.24 -2.53 -0.18
CA ALA A 233 -4.79 -2.69 -0.29
C ALA A 233 -4.21 -3.40 0.93
N ALA A 234 -3.57 -4.55 0.73
CA ALA A 234 -2.96 -5.35 1.79
C ALA A 234 -1.46 -5.55 1.56
N SER A 235 -0.66 -5.33 2.60
CA SER A 235 0.79 -5.54 2.59
C SER A 235 1.26 -6.33 3.81
N ALA A 236 1.99 -7.42 3.59
CA ALA A 236 2.57 -8.23 4.66
C ALA A 236 4.08 -8.41 4.46
N THR A 237 4.85 -8.24 5.53
CA THR A 237 6.32 -8.39 5.53
C THR A 237 6.81 -9.24 6.70
N GLY A 238 7.64 -10.24 6.42
CA GLY A 238 8.33 -11.12 7.37
C GLY A 238 8.38 -12.56 6.87
N ASP A 239 9.09 -13.44 7.57
CA ASP A 239 9.43 -14.80 7.11
C ASP A 239 8.25 -15.58 6.47
N LEU A 240 7.06 -15.45 7.04
CA LEU A 240 5.80 -16.01 6.56
C LEU A 240 4.75 -14.92 6.27
N GLY A 241 5.09 -13.95 5.44
CA GLY A 241 4.19 -12.86 5.07
C GLY A 241 2.98 -13.34 4.25
N ALA A 242 1.76 -13.04 4.72
CA ALA A 242 0.51 -13.35 4.03
C ALA A 242 -0.36 -12.09 3.82
N ALA A 243 -0.66 -11.76 2.58
CA ALA A 243 -1.49 -10.60 2.21
C ALA A 243 -2.71 -11.01 1.37
N SER A 244 -3.89 -10.50 1.73
CA SER A 244 -5.14 -10.72 1.00
C SER A 244 -5.89 -9.40 0.76
N ALA A 245 -6.27 -9.13 -0.49
CA ALA A 245 -7.07 -7.96 -0.85
C ALA A 245 -8.32 -8.38 -1.63
N THR A 246 -9.49 -7.87 -1.23
CA THR A 246 -10.77 -8.15 -1.90
C THR A 246 -11.51 -6.85 -2.25
N GLY A 247 -11.94 -6.73 -3.51
CA GLY A 247 -12.77 -5.66 -4.06
C GLY A 247 -12.33 -5.26 -5.47
N ASP A 248 -13.13 -4.44 -6.16
CA ASP A 248 -13.00 -4.15 -7.59
C ASP A 248 -11.58 -3.78 -8.05
N ARG A 249 -10.79 -3.14 -7.19
CA ARG A 249 -9.36 -2.86 -7.40
C ARG A 249 -8.49 -3.35 -6.24
N GLY A 250 -8.60 -4.64 -5.93
CA GLY A 250 -7.81 -5.29 -4.87
C GLY A 250 -6.32 -5.36 -5.22
N ALA A 251 -5.46 -4.92 -4.31
CA ALA A 251 -4.00 -5.01 -4.43
C ALA A 251 -3.37 -5.70 -3.20
N ALA A 252 -2.66 -6.81 -3.41
CA ALA A 252 -1.99 -7.56 -2.35
C ALA A 252 -0.50 -7.71 -2.61
N SER A 253 0.32 -7.47 -1.58
CA SER A 253 1.78 -7.63 -1.63
C SER A 253 2.31 -8.38 -0.41
N ALA A 254 3.09 -9.43 -0.63
CA ALA A 254 3.75 -10.19 0.44
C ALA A 254 5.26 -10.32 0.21
N THR A 255 6.05 -10.05 1.24
CA THR A 255 7.52 -10.14 1.19
C THR A 255 8.06 -10.96 2.38
N GLY A 256 8.91 -11.95 2.11
CA GLY A 256 9.52 -12.81 3.13
C GLY A 256 9.94 -14.17 2.59
N ASP A 257 10.60 -15.02 3.38
CA ASP A 257 11.04 -16.36 2.93
C ASP A 257 9.91 -17.18 2.28
N GLN A 258 8.68 -17.10 2.82
CA GLN A 258 7.46 -17.61 2.21
C GLN A 258 6.41 -16.51 2.12
N GLY A 259 6.52 -15.66 1.10
CA GLY A 259 5.50 -14.66 0.78
C GLY A 259 4.30 -15.26 0.04
N ALA A 260 3.09 -15.03 0.55
CA ALA A 260 1.83 -15.42 -0.09
C ALA A 260 0.92 -14.20 -0.30
N ALA A 261 0.56 -13.88 -1.55
CA ALA A 261 -0.31 -12.76 -1.89
C ALA A 261 -1.52 -13.22 -2.71
N SER A 262 -2.72 -12.75 -2.34
CA SER A 262 -3.97 -13.03 -3.06
C SER A 262 -4.78 -11.75 -3.28
N ALA A 263 -5.22 -11.51 -4.51
CA ALA A 263 -6.10 -10.39 -4.85
C ALA A 263 -7.33 -10.87 -5.63
N THR A 264 -8.52 -10.42 -5.20
CA THR A 264 -9.80 -10.80 -5.82
C THR A 264 -10.64 -9.56 -6.14
N GLY A 265 -11.11 -9.44 -7.38
CA GLY A 265 -12.02 -8.40 -7.88
C GLY A 265 -11.69 -8.01 -9.33
N ASP A 266 -12.53 -7.20 -9.97
CA ASP A 266 -12.46 -6.87 -11.41
C ASP A 266 -11.04 -6.53 -11.90
N GLN A 267 -10.25 -5.81 -11.10
CA GLN A 267 -8.83 -5.52 -11.33
C GLN A 267 -7.99 -6.00 -10.14
N GLY A 268 -7.80 -7.31 -10.03
CA GLY A 268 -6.97 -7.94 -9.00
C GLY A 268 -5.49 -7.90 -9.33
N ALA A 269 -4.66 -7.38 -8.42
CA ALA A 269 -3.20 -7.37 -8.54
C ALA A 269 -2.51 -8.00 -7.33
N ALA A 270 -1.75 -9.08 -7.54
CA ALA A 270 -1.02 -9.79 -6.49
C ALA A 270 0.49 -9.88 -6.78
N SER A 271 1.32 -9.58 -5.78
CA SER A 271 2.78 -9.69 -5.86
C SER A 271 3.35 -10.42 -4.64
N ALA A 272 4.19 -11.42 -4.86
CA ALA A 272 4.89 -12.14 -3.80
C ALA A 272 6.39 -12.22 -4.07
N THR A 273 7.20 -11.84 -3.07
CA THR A 273 8.67 -11.89 -3.14
C THR A 273 9.23 -12.71 -1.98
N GLY A 274 10.08 -13.69 -2.25
CA GLY A 274 10.59 -14.62 -1.24
C GLY A 274 11.23 -15.88 -1.77
N ASP A 275 11.96 -16.64 -0.96
CA ASP A 275 12.47 -17.97 -1.37
C ASP A 275 11.36 -18.87 -1.94
N ARG A 276 10.14 -18.79 -1.37
CA ARG A 276 8.91 -19.37 -1.88
C ARG A 276 7.83 -18.29 -2.03
N GLY A 277 7.91 -17.51 -3.11
CA GLY A 277 6.86 -16.54 -3.46
C GLY A 277 5.66 -17.21 -4.14
N ALA A 278 4.45 -16.99 -3.64
CA ALA A 278 3.20 -17.45 -4.23
C ALA A 278 2.22 -16.27 -4.42
N ALA A 279 1.83 -15.98 -5.66
CA ALA A 279 0.90 -14.91 -6.00
C ALA A 279 -0.32 -15.43 -6.77
N SER A 280 -1.52 -15.02 -6.38
CA SER A 280 -2.77 -15.36 -7.06
C SER A 280 -3.64 -14.12 -7.28
N ALA A 281 -4.12 -13.91 -8.51
CA ALA A 281 -5.04 -12.84 -8.85
C ALA A 281 -6.27 -13.37 -9.60
N THR A 282 -7.47 -12.98 -9.16
CA THR A 282 -8.74 -13.42 -9.73
C THR A 282 -9.67 -12.24 -10.02
N GLY A 283 -10.19 -12.16 -11.26
CA GLY A 283 -11.17 -11.18 -11.75
C GLY A 283 -10.90 -10.79 -13.20
N ASP A 284 -11.78 -10.00 -13.81
CA ASP A 284 -11.77 -9.66 -15.25
C ASP A 284 -10.36 -9.29 -15.78
N GLN A 285 -9.60 -8.53 -14.99
CA GLN A 285 -8.18 -8.23 -15.21
C GLN A 285 -7.35 -8.72 -14.01
N GLY A 286 -6.90 -9.97 -14.07
CA GLY A 286 -6.05 -10.57 -13.05
C GLY A 286 -4.56 -10.44 -13.38
N ALA A 287 -3.77 -9.83 -12.50
CA ALA A 287 -2.32 -9.73 -12.64
C ALA A 287 -1.59 -10.33 -11.43
N ALA A 288 -0.80 -11.39 -11.65
CA ALA A 288 -0.03 -12.07 -10.60
C ALA A 288 1.47 -12.10 -10.92
N SER A 289 2.31 -11.74 -9.94
CA SER A 289 3.78 -11.78 -10.06
C SER A 289 4.40 -12.46 -8.84
N ALA A 290 5.28 -13.44 -9.08
CA ALA A 290 6.02 -14.13 -8.03
C ALA A 290 7.52 -14.16 -8.33
N THR A 291 8.33 -13.72 -7.37
CA THR A 291 9.80 -13.73 -7.46
C THR A 291 10.41 -14.51 -6.31
N GLY A 292 11.32 -15.44 -6.59
CA GLY A 292 11.88 -16.30 -5.56
C GLY A 292 12.75 -17.45 -6.05
N TYR A 293 13.34 -18.26 -5.18
CA TYR A 293 13.95 -19.53 -5.61
C TYR A 293 12.88 -20.47 -6.22
N ARG A 294 11.70 -20.52 -5.59
CA ARG A 294 10.47 -21.13 -6.10
C ARG A 294 9.38 -20.06 -6.21
N GLY A 295 9.27 -19.44 -7.38
CA GLY A 295 8.20 -18.48 -7.68
C GLY A 295 7.01 -19.19 -8.31
N ALA A 296 5.80 -18.98 -7.78
CA ALA A 296 4.55 -19.50 -8.34
C ALA A 296 3.53 -18.36 -8.52
N ALA A 297 3.10 -18.11 -9.75
CA ALA A 297 2.12 -17.08 -10.08
C ALA A 297 0.91 -17.68 -10.82
N SER A 298 -0.30 -17.31 -10.41
CA SER A 298 -1.56 -17.72 -11.05
C SER A 298 -2.48 -16.52 -11.27
N ALA A 299 -2.98 -16.35 -12.49
CA ALA A 299 -3.96 -15.32 -12.82
C ALA A 299 -5.19 -15.93 -13.51
N THR A 300 -6.39 -15.50 -13.12
CA THR A 300 -7.65 -16.02 -13.67
C THR A 300 -8.67 -14.90 -13.92
N GLY A 301 -9.21 -14.85 -15.14
CA GLY A 301 -10.26 -13.93 -15.60
C GLY A 301 -10.04 -13.54 -17.06
N ASP A 302 -10.95 -12.78 -17.67
CA ASP A 302 -10.96 -12.48 -19.12
C ASP A 302 -9.58 -12.08 -19.67
N GLN A 303 -8.84 -11.25 -18.92
CA GLN A 303 -7.44 -10.91 -19.16
C GLN A 303 -6.59 -11.37 -17.97
N GLY A 304 -6.04 -12.58 -18.06
CA GLY A 304 -5.15 -13.14 -17.04
C GLY A 304 -3.68 -12.95 -17.41
N ALA A 305 -2.89 -12.31 -16.54
CA ALA A 305 -1.46 -12.15 -16.72
C ALA A 305 -0.67 -12.70 -15.51
N ALA A 306 0.14 -13.74 -15.73
CA ALA A 306 0.95 -14.37 -14.68
C ALA A 306 2.45 -14.34 -15.04
N SER A 307 3.29 -13.92 -14.10
CA SER A 307 4.76 -13.91 -14.25
C SER A 307 5.44 -14.55 -13.04
N ALA A 308 6.34 -15.50 -13.28
CA ALA A 308 7.13 -16.15 -12.23
C ALA A 308 8.62 -16.13 -12.57
N THR A 309 9.43 -15.61 -11.66
CA THR A 309 10.89 -15.54 -11.80
C THR A 309 11.57 -16.29 -10.65
N GLY A 310 12.48 -17.21 -10.99
CA GLY A 310 13.17 -18.03 -9.99
C GLY A 310 13.83 -19.28 -10.54
N ASP A 311 14.73 -19.92 -9.80
CA ASP A 311 15.33 -21.22 -10.19
C ASP A 311 14.26 -22.24 -10.62
N GLN A 312 13.12 -22.23 -9.92
CA GLN A 312 11.91 -22.96 -10.27
C GLN A 312 10.72 -21.97 -10.37
N GLY A 313 10.62 -21.27 -11.51
CA GLY A 313 9.49 -20.38 -11.81
C GLY A 313 8.32 -21.15 -12.43
N ALA A 314 7.12 -21.00 -11.90
CA ALA A 314 5.88 -21.56 -12.42
C ALA A 314 4.81 -20.47 -12.60
N ALA A 315 4.34 -20.25 -13.83
CA ALA A 315 3.31 -19.26 -14.15
C ALA A 315 2.12 -19.92 -14.85
N SER A 316 0.90 -19.60 -14.42
CA SER A 316 -0.35 -20.06 -15.03
C SER A 316 -1.31 -18.91 -15.25
N ALA A 317 -1.83 -18.75 -16.47
CA ALA A 317 -2.84 -17.76 -16.81
C ALA A 317 -4.04 -18.42 -17.49
N THR A 318 -5.24 -18.13 -17.01
CA THR A 318 -6.50 -18.67 -17.54
C THR A 318 -7.48 -17.54 -17.83
N GLY A 319 -8.01 -17.46 -19.05
CA GLY A 319 -8.88 -16.37 -19.50
C GLY A 319 -8.92 -16.27 -21.02
N ASP A 320 -9.92 -15.59 -21.58
CA ASP A 320 -10.03 -15.32 -23.02
C ASP A 320 -8.69 -14.83 -23.62
N GLN A 321 -7.98 -13.98 -22.88
CA GLN A 321 -6.61 -13.58 -23.12
C GLN A 321 -5.72 -13.98 -21.93
N GLY A 322 -5.16 -15.19 -21.98
CA GLY A 322 -4.23 -15.68 -20.97
C GLY A 322 -2.77 -15.45 -21.37
N ALA A 323 -1.98 -14.75 -20.56
CA ALA A 323 -0.55 -14.53 -20.76
C ALA A 323 0.26 -15.05 -19.57
N ALA A 324 1.08 -16.08 -19.79
CA ALA A 324 1.94 -16.68 -18.77
C ALA A 324 3.43 -16.59 -19.15
N SER A 325 4.27 -16.11 -18.24
CA SER A 325 5.72 -16.03 -18.41
C SER A 325 6.46 -16.63 -17.23
N ALA A 326 7.37 -17.57 -17.47
CA ALA A 326 8.20 -18.17 -16.43
C ALA A 326 9.68 -18.12 -16.80
N THR A 327 10.51 -17.55 -15.92
CA THR A 327 11.96 -17.44 -16.11
C THR A 327 12.70 -18.15 -14.98
N GLY A 328 13.63 -19.05 -15.31
CA GLY A 328 14.31 -19.85 -14.31
C GLY A 328 15.21 -20.95 -14.84
N TYR A 329 15.93 -21.68 -13.99
CA TYR A 329 16.60 -22.93 -14.44
C TYR A 329 15.57 -23.95 -14.94
N ARG A 330 14.43 -24.06 -14.24
CA ARG A 330 13.21 -24.77 -14.64
C ARG A 330 12.03 -23.79 -14.67
N GLY A 331 11.90 -23.05 -15.76
CA GLY A 331 10.72 -22.23 -16.01
C GLY A 331 9.57 -23.07 -16.58
N ALA A 332 8.38 -22.98 -16.00
CA ALA A 332 7.17 -23.61 -16.50
C ALA A 332 6.05 -22.58 -16.67
N ALA A 333 5.58 -22.37 -17.90
CA ALA A 333 4.51 -21.44 -18.22
C ALA A 333 3.32 -22.17 -18.88
N SER A 334 2.11 -21.89 -18.41
CA SER A 334 0.87 -22.42 -19.00
C SER A 334 -0.14 -21.30 -19.22
N ALA A 335 -0.66 -21.18 -20.43
CA ALA A 335 -1.72 -20.23 -20.77
C ALA A 335 -2.91 -20.93 -21.43
N THR A 336 -4.11 -20.63 -20.96
CA THR A 336 -5.36 -21.26 -21.44
C THR A 336 -6.43 -20.21 -21.73
N GLY A 337 -7.01 -20.28 -22.93
CA GLY A 337 -8.17 -19.52 -23.40
C GLY A 337 -8.00 -19.10 -24.86
N ASP A 338 -8.97 -18.41 -25.45
CA ASP A 338 -9.04 -18.15 -26.91
C ASP A 338 -7.71 -17.62 -27.49
N GLN A 339 -7.04 -16.73 -26.76
CA GLN A 339 -5.70 -16.22 -27.04
C GLN A 339 -4.74 -16.54 -25.88
N GLY A 340 -4.36 -17.81 -25.73
CA GLY A 340 -3.35 -18.23 -24.77
C GLY A 340 -1.92 -17.98 -25.26
N ALA A 341 -1.12 -17.21 -24.53
CA ALA A 341 0.30 -16.96 -24.80
C ALA A 341 1.16 -17.44 -23.61
N ALA A 342 2.01 -18.44 -23.83
CA ALA A 342 2.92 -18.99 -22.82
C ALA A 342 4.39 -18.86 -23.24
N SER A 343 5.22 -18.30 -22.36
CA SER A 343 6.67 -18.17 -22.58
C SER A 343 7.45 -18.72 -21.40
N ALA A 344 8.36 -19.67 -21.68
CA ALA A 344 9.23 -20.25 -20.67
C ALA A 344 10.70 -20.10 -21.06
N THR A 345 11.49 -19.47 -20.21
CA THR A 345 12.92 -19.24 -20.43
C THR A 345 13.74 -19.95 -19.35
N GLY A 346 14.67 -20.83 -19.76
CA GLY A 346 15.46 -21.59 -18.82
C GLY A 346 16.20 -22.78 -19.39
N TYR A 347 17.17 -23.33 -18.65
CA TYR A 347 17.86 -24.56 -19.07
C TYR A 347 16.86 -25.69 -19.42
N ARG A 348 15.77 -25.79 -18.65
CA ARG A 348 14.59 -26.63 -18.93
C ARG A 348 13.32 -25.79 -18.93
N GLY A 349 13.19 -24.88 -19.88
CA GLY A 349 11.96 -24.13 -20.11
C GLY A 349 10.84 -25.05 -20.64
N ALA A 350 9.63 -24.97 -20.08
CA ALA A 350 8.45 -25.69 -20.55
C ALA A 350 7.28 -24.71 -20.72
N ALA A 351 6.82 -24.51 -21.96
CA ALA A 351 5.71 -23.63 -22.29
C ALA A 351 4.54 -24.43 -22.89
N SER A 352 3.33 -24.19 -22.41
CA SER A 352 2.11 -24.80 -22.93
C SER A 352 1.03 -23.74 -23.16
N ALA A 353 0.52 -23.65 -24.38
CA ALA A 353 -0.58 -22.74 -24.73
C ALA A 353 -1.76 -23.53 -25.32
N THR A 354 -2.96 -23.27 -24.81
CA THR A 354 -4.20 -23.91 -25.26
C THR A 354 -5.23 -22.85 -25.60
N GLY A 355 -5.76 -22.87 -26.82
CA GLY A 355 -6.71 -21.87 -27.31
C GLY A 355 -6.79 -21.82 -28.82
N ASP A 356 -7.83 -21.20 -29.37
CA ASP A 356 -7.95 -21.00 -30.83
C ASP A 356 -6.68 -20.39 -31.45
N LEU A 357 -6.03 -19.48 -30.73
CA LEU A 357 -4.78 -18.82 -31.08
C LEU A 357 -3.66 -19.10 -30.04
N GLY A 358 -3.52 -20.35 -29.59
CA GLY A 358 -2.49 -20.71 -28.61
C GLY A 358 -1.06 -20.50 -29.12
N ALA A 359 -0.25 -19.67 -28.45
CA ALA A 359 1.16 -19.42 -28.77
C ALA A 359 2.08 -19.85 -27.61
N ALA A 360 2.93 -20.85 -27.83
CA ALA A 360 3.89 -21.35 -26.85
C ALA A 360 5.34 -21.15 -27.32
N SER A 361 6.18 -20.53 -26.49
CA SER A 361 7.60 -20.33 -26.76
C SER A 361 8.45 -20.83 -25.60
N ALA A 362 9.39 -21.73 -25.88
CA ALA A 362 10.33 -22.24 -24.90
C ALA A 362 11.78 -21.99 -25.36
N THR A 363 12.57 -21.37 -24.51
CA THR A 363 13.98 -21.06 -24.78
C THR A 363 14.90 -21.73 -23.76
N GLY A 364 16.09 -22.14 -24.21
CA GLY A 364 17.15 -22.81 -23.44
C GLY A 364 17.35 -24.30 -23.77
N TYR A 365 18.40 -24.89 -23.23
CA TYR A 365 19.02 -26.14 -23.74
C TYR A 365 18.06 -27.32 -23.93
N GLN A 366 17.05 -27.46 -23.07
CA GLN A 366 15.98 -28.47 -23.17
C GLN A 366 14.60 -27.80 -23.16
N GLY A 367 14.43 -26.76 -23.99
CA GLY A 367 13.17 -26.02 -24.12
C GLY A 367 12.06 -26.87 -24.75
N ALA A 368 10.93 -27.04 -24.09
CA ALA A 368 9.76 -27.75 -24.61
C ALA A 368 8.57 -26.78 -24.78
N ALA A 369 8.09 -26.61 -26.02
CA ALA A 369 6.93 -25.80 -26.34
C ALA A 369 5.80 -26.67 -26.90
N SER A 370 4.59 -26.52 -26.38
CA SER A 370 3.40 -27.21 -26.86
C SER A 370 2.26 -26.21 -27.08
N ALA A 371 1.70 -26.18 -28.28
CA ALA A 371 0.56 -25.34 -28.61
C ALA A 371 -0.59 -26.18 -29.17
N THR A 372 -1.80 -25.93 -28.68
CA THR A 372 -3.02 -26.64 -29.12
C THR A 372 -4.13 -25.64 -29.45
N GLY A 373 -5.06 -26.04 -30.32
CA GLY A 373 -6.17 -25.23 -30.84
C GLY A 373 -5.94 -24.71 -32.27
N TYR A 374 -6.97 -24.11 -32.89
CA TYR A 374 -7.10 -23.97 -34.35
C TYR A 374 -5.83 -23.46 -35.06
N ARG A 375 -5.16 -22.43 -34.56
CA ARG A 375 -3.87 -21.91 -35.06
C ARG A 375 -2.77 -21.97 -34.01
N GLY A 376 -2.64 -23.11 -33.32
CA GLY A 376 -1.61 -23.31 -32.32
C GLY A 376 -0.18 -23.14 -32.89
N ALA A 377 0.61 -22.23 -32.31
CA ALA A 377 1.99 -21.95 -32.70
C ALA A 377 2.97 -22.33 -31.57
N ALA A 378 3.87 -23.27 -31.83
CA ALA A 378 4.90 -23.72 -30.90
C ALA A 378 6.31 -23.38 -31.42
N SER A 379 7.15 -22.81 -30.56
CA SER A 379 8.55 -22.48 -30.88
C SER A 379 9.50 -22.94 -29.79
N ALA A 380 10.51 -23.74 -30.16
CA ALA A 380 11.61 -24.14 -29.28
C ALA A 380 12.94 -23.67 -29.87
N THR A 381 13.67 -22.80 -29.16
CA THR A 381 14.87 -22.14 -29.72
C THR A 381 16.21 -22.62 -29.16
N GLY A 382 16.23 -23.27 -28.00
CA GLY A 382 17.48 -23.82 -27.45
C GLY A 382 17.71 -25.27 -27.85
N ASP A 383 18.93 -25.77 -27.60
CA ASP A 383 19.49 -26.95 -28.26
C ASP A 383 18.59 -28.18 -28.30
N GLN A 384 18.60 -29.10 -27.38
CA GLN A 384 17.74 -30.30 -27.42
C GLN A 384 16.25 -30.00 -27.17
N GLY A 385 15.73 -28.92 -27.74
CA GLY A 385 14.37 -28.46 -27.62
C GLY A 385 13.38 -29.22 -28.47
N ALA A 386 12.11 -29.15 -28.06
CA ALA A 386 11.00 -29.81 -28.72
C ALA A 386 9.83 -28.83 -28.87
N ALA A 387 9.37 -28.63 -30.11
CA ALA A 387 8.16 -27.87 -30.41
C ALA A 387 7.09 -28.82 -30.94
N SER A 388 5.87 -28.73 -30.39
CA SER A 388 4.73 -29.53 -30.82
C SER A 388 3.49 -28.65 -31.03
N ALA A 389 2.88 -28.75 -32.21
CA ALA A 389 1.61 -28.10 -32.54
C ALA A 389 0.59 -29.14 -33.01
N THR A 390 -0.61 -29.16 -32.42
CA THR A 390 -1.60 -30.23 -32.70
C THR A 390 -2.92 -29.77 -33.29
N GLY A 391 -3.21 -28.47 -33.34
CA GLY A 391 -4.47 -27.98 -33.91
C GLY A 391 -4.45 -27.83 -35.43
N ASP A 392 -5.61 -27.51 -36.00
CA ASP A 392 -5.88 -27.63 -37.45
C ASP A 392 -4.83 -26.94 -38.33
N GLN A 393 -4.50 -25.68 -38.07
CA GLN A 393 -3.45 -24.90 -38.75
C GLN A 393 -2.18 -24.78 -37.90
N GLY A 394 -1.86 -25.84 -37.14
CA GLY A 394 -0.76 -25.86 -36.19
C GLY A 394 0.61 -25.62 -36.83
N ALA A 395 1.42 -24.75 -36.22
CA ALA A 395 2.76 -24.41 -36.67
C ALA A 395 3.81 -24.72 -35.59
N ALA A 396 4.75 -25.63 -35.87
CA ALA A 396 5.84 -25.96 -34.95
C ALA A 396 7.20 -25.55 -35.53
N SER A 397 8.01 -24.84 -34.74
CA SER A 397 9.37 -24.44 -35.14
C SER A 397 10.41 -24.84 -34.10
N ALA A 398 11.52 -25.41 -34.56
CA ALA A 398 12.62 -25.81 -33.71
C ALA A 398 13.96 -25.29 -34.27
N THR A 399 14.54 -24.29 -33.61
CA THR A 399 15.72 -23.56 -34.13
C THR A 399 17.01 -23.82 -33.35
N GLY A 400 16.99 -24.67 -32.32
CA GLY A 400 18.18 -25.16 -31.61
C GLY A 400 18.85 -26.37 -32.29
N GLU A 401 20.06 -26.72 -31.86
CA GLU A 401 20.76 -27.92 -32.35
C GLU A 401 20.20 -29.22 -31.76
N HIS A 402 20.03 -30.27 -32.57
CA HIS A 402 19.45 -31.56 -32.13
C HIS A 402 18.03 -31.44 -31.57
N SER A 403 17.27 -30.49 -32.10
CA SER A 403 15.90 -30.21 -31.71
C SER A 403 14.89 -31.01 -32.55
N VAL A 404 13.61 -30.92 -32.20
CA VAL A 404 12.51 -31.53 -32.96
C VAL A 404 11.32 -30.59 -33.08
N ALA A 405 10.78 -30.47 -34.29
CA ALA A 405 9.51 -29.81 -34.57
C ALA A 405 8.47 -30.84 -35.03
N VAL A 406 7.33 -30.88 -34.36
CA VAL A 406 6.22 -31.81 -34.67
C VAL A 406 4.96 -31.00 -34.91
N SER A 407 4.35 -31.15 -36.09
CA SER A 407 3.00 -30.65 -36.33
C SER A 407 2.11 -31.75 -36.89
N VAL A 408 0.99 -32.03 -36.20
CA VAL A 408 0.11 -33.18 -36.49
C VAL A 408 -1.37 -32.79 -36.68
N GLY A 409 -1.61 -31.49 -36.87
CA GLY A 409 -2.88 -30.91 -37.29
C GLY A 409 -3.27 -31.28 -38.73
N VAL A 410 -4.47 -30.86 -39.15
CA VAL A 410 -5.02 -31.10 -40.50
C VAL A 410 -4.18 -30.42 -41.58
N GLU A 411 -3.86 -29.14 -41.37
CA GLU A 411 -3.03 -28.27 -42.19
C GLU A 411 -1.73 -27.92 -41.43
N GLY A 412 -1.20 -28.92 -40.72
CA GLY A 412 -0.02 -28.76 -39.89
C GLY A 412 1.23 -28.43 -40.71
N ARG A 413 2.01 -27.46 -40.24
CA ARG A 413 3.33 -27.11 -40.79
C ARG A 413 4.42 -27.14 -39.73
N ALA A 414 5.63 -27.45 -40.17
CA ALA A 414 6.78 -27.49 -39.28
C ALA A 414 8.05 -26.98 -39.97
N MET A 415 8.97 -26.48 -39.15
CA MET A 415 10.29 -26.00 -39.55
C MET A 415 11.33 -26.44 -38.52
N ALA A 416 12.50 -26.87 -38.97
CA ALA A 416 13.60 -27.24 -38.10
C ALA A 416 14.95 -26.73 -38.64
N ARG A 417 15.88 -26.43 -37.73
CA ARG A 417 17.29 -26.13 -38.05
C ARG A 417 17.98 -27.33 -38.71
N ALA A 418 19.06 -27.06 -39.46
CA ALA A 418 19.93 -28.11 -39.99
C ALA A 418 20.36 -29.12 -38.90
N GLY A 419 20.17 -30.43 -39.18
CA GLY A 419 20.50 -31.51 -38.26
C GLY A 419 19.43 -31.85 -37.22
N SER A 420 18.33 -31.10 -37.19
CA SER A 420 17.18 -31.30 -36.30
C SER A 420 16.04 -32.04 -37.01
N ALA A 421 15.15 -32.66 -36.24
CA ALA A 421 14.07 -33.48 -36.78
C ALA A 421 12.80 -32.66 -37.08
N ILE A 422 12.13 -32.99 -38.18
CA ILE A 422 10.78 -32.53 -38.51
C ILE A 422 9.85 -33.74 -38.57
N VAL A 423 8.64 -33.62 -38.01
CA VAL A 423 7.58 -34.64 -38.10
C VAL A 423 6.27 -33.98 -38.51
N LEU A 424 5.65 -34.52 -39.56
CA LEU A 424 4.40 -34.01 -40.13
C LEU A 424 3.39 -35.14 -40.39
N CYS A 425 2.11 -34.78 -40.32
CA CYS A 425 0.97 -35.62 -40.65
C CYS A 425 0.19 -35.02 -41.82
N HIS A 426 -0.31 -35.86 -42.73
CA HIS A 426 -1.34 -35.51 -43.69
C HIS A 426 -2.62 -36.28 -43.35
N ARG A 427 -3.75 -35.56 -43.32
CA ARG A 427 -5.07 -36.12 -43.03
C ARG A 427 -6.00 -35.92 -44.23
N ALA A 428 -6.91 -36.87 -44.44
CA ALA A 428 -8.00 -36.69 -45.38
C ALA A 428 -9.09 -35.77 -44.78
N ASP A 429 -10.05 -35.36 -45.62
CA ASP A 429 -11.16 -34.47 -45.23
C ASP A 429 -12.02 -35.01 -44.07
N ASP A 430 -12.05 -36.34 -43.88
CA ASP A 430 -12.76 -37.01 -42.78
C ASP A 430 -11.94 -37.10 -41.47
N GLY A 431 -10.72 -36.52 -41.47
CA GLY A 431 -9.79 -36.51 -40.34
C GLY A 431 -8.92 -37.76 -40.20
N SER A 432 -9.10 -38.78 -41.05
CA SER A 432 -8.27 -39.99 -41.05
C SER A 432 -6.81 -39.67 -41.41
N ILE A 433 -5.87 -40.33 -40.72
CA ILE A 433 -4.44 -40.16 -40.99
C ILE A 433 -4.08 -40.94 -42.24
N VAL A 434 -3.68 -40.23 -43.30
CA VAL A 434 -3.25 -40.83 -44.57
C VAL A 434 -1.74 -41.09 -44.52
N HIS A 435 -0.97 -40.10 -44.06
CA HIS A 435 0.48 -40.19 -43.98
C HIS A 435 1.03 -39.55 -42.71
N ILE A 436 2.09 -40.16 -42.18
CA ILE A 436 3.00 -39.55 -41.22
C ILE A 436 4.42 -39.72 -41.75
N ARG A 437 5.23 -38.68 -41.65
CA ARG A 437 6.63 -38.67 -42.10
C ARG A 437 7.51 -37.97 -41.08
N ALA A 438 8.75 -38.43 -41.01
CA ALA A 438 9.83 -37.78 -40.28
C ALA A 438 11.04 -37.63 -41.19
N ALA A 439 11.77 -36.54 -41.03
CA ALA A 439 13.01 -36.26 -41.77
C ALA A 439 13.99 -35.46 -40.89
N VAL A 440 15.27 -35.44 -41.26
CA VAL A 440 16.25 -34.54 -40.66
C VAL A 440 16.44 -33.34 -41.58
N ALA A 441 16.17 -32.13 -41.10
CA ALA A 441 16.32 -30.92 -41.90
C ALA A 441 17.79 -30.67 -42.30
N GLY A 442 18.00 -30.20 -43.54
CA GLY A 442 19.32 -30.16 -44.19
C GLY A 442 19.81 -31.52 -44.71
N ARG A 443 19.00 -32.58 -44.54
CA ARG A 443 19.20 -33.94 -45.06
C ARG A 443 17.86 -34.44 -45.62
N ASP A 444 17.82 -35.68 -46.12
CA ASP A 444 16.57 -36.37 -46.49
C ASP A 444 15.65 -35.62 -47.48
N GLY A 445 16.19 -34.70 -48.28
CA GLY A 445 15.41 -33.87 -49.21
C GLY A 445 14.65 -32.70 -48.58
N VAL A 446 14.86 -32.40 -47.29
CA VAL A 446 14.23 -31.30 -46.55
C VAL A 446 15.27 -30.21 -46.29
N LYS A 447 15.00 -28.97 -46.71
CA LYS A 447 15.89 -27.82 -46.44
C LYS A 447 15.79 -27.40 -44.98
N ALA A 448 16.92 -26.96 -44.42
CA ALA A 448 16.96 -26.34 -43.10
C ALA A 448 16.21 -25.01 -43.10
N ASP A 449 15.67 -24.62 -41.94
CA ASP A 449 15.09 -23.29 -41.70
C ASP A 449 14.01 -22.90 -42.73
N THR A 450 13.29 -23.92 -43.24
CA THR A 450 12.25 -23.81 -44.25
C THR A 450 10.99 -24.49 -43.72
N TRP A 451 9.82 -23.88 -43.96
CA TRP A 451 8.54 -24.44 -43.55
C TRP A 451 8.06 -25.49 -44.54
N TYR A 452 7.57 -26.61 -44.01
CA TYR A 452 7.02 -27.71 -44.80
C TYR A 452 5.64 -28.12 -44.31
N VAL A 453 4.81 -28.59 -45.25
CA VAL A 453 3.61 -29.40 -45.02
C VAL A 453 3.81 -30.79 -45.65
N LEU A 454 2.89 -31.71 -45.37
CA LEU A 454 2.81 -33.00 -46.04
C LEU A 454 1.64 -33.03 -47.02
N ASP A 455 1.91 -33.31 -48.29
CA ASP A 455 0.86 -33.42 -49.31
C ASP A 455 0.14 -34.79 -49.27
N ALA A 456 -0.84 -34.96 -50.17
CA ALA A 456 -1.66 -36.16 -50.28
C ALA A 456 -0.89 -37.42 -50.68
N ASP A 457 0.31 -37.29 -51.25
CA ASP A 457 1.20 -38.40 -51.62
C ASP A 457 2.23 -38.70 -50.51
N GLY A 458 2.24 -37.89 -49.45
CA GLY A 458 3.15 -38.04 -48.32
C GLY A 458 4.54 -37.49 -48.61
N ALA A 459 4.66 -36.52 -49.51
CA ALA A 459 5.88 -35.78 -49.78
C ALA A 459 5.91 -34.44 -49.00
N PHE A 460 7.12 -34.03 -48.62
CA PHE A 460 7.36 -32.73 -48.00
C PHE A 460 7.25 -31.62 -49.06
N VAL A 461 6.37 -30.65 -48.84
CA VAL A 461 6.16 -29.50 -49.74
C VAL A 461 6.51 -28.20 -49.03
N GLU A 462 7.36 -27.38 -49.65
CA GLU A 462 7.75 -26.06 -49.13
C GLU A 462 6.55 -25.11 -49.12
N VAL A 463 6.39 -24.37 -48.03
CA VAL A 463 5.34 -23.36 -47.86
C VAL A 463 5.91 -22.09 -47.24
N ASP A 464 5.16 -21.00 -47.32
CA ASP A 464 5.50 -19.78 -46.62
C ASP A 464 5.37 -19.95 -45.10
N ALA A 465 6.08 -19.08 -44.38
CA ALA A 465 5.96 -19.00 -42.93
C ALA A 465 4.51 -18.72 -42.49
N PRO A 466 4.10 -19.18 -41.30
CA PRO A 466 2.85 -18.74 -40.68
C PRO A 466 2.72 -17.22 -40.67
N GLU A 467 1.51 -16.74 -40.99
CA GLU A 467 1.10 -15.43 -40.55
C GLU A 467 1.24 -15.40 -39.03
N VAL A 468 2.17 -14.57 -38.56
CA VAL A 468 2.58 -14.49 -37.16
C VAL A 468 1.38 -14.04 -36.34
N VAL A 469 0.87 -14.91 -35.46
CA VAL A 469 0.02 -14.46 -34.36
C VAL A 469 1.01 -14.09 -33.25
N ALA A 470 1.42 -12.82 -33.26
CA ALA A 470 2.40 -12.24 -32.34
C ALA A 470 1.90 -12.21 -30.90
#